data_AF-A0A1H0R5F8-F1
#
_entry.id   AF-A0A1H0R5F8-F1
#
_cell.length_a   1.000
_cell.length_b   1.000
_cell.length_c   1.000
_cell.angle_alpha   90.00
_cell.angle_beta   90.00
_cell.angle_gamma   90.00
#
_symmetry.space_group_name_H-M   'P 1'
#
loop_
_entity.id
_entity.type
_entity.pdbx_description
1 polymer ?
#
loop_
_entity_poly.entity_id
_entity_poly.type
_entity_poly.pdbx_seq_one_letter_code
_entity_poly.pdbx_strand_id
1 'polypeptide(L)'
;MQLTKHGHAAVVLSEGDRRLLLDPGAFTEESAWEGVGAVLITHEHFDHLDVERTKRALADDPALELWTNRSVADQLDAGRQVHVVGHGDAFTAVGFDVAVQGERHAVIHPDIPTIANIGFLVEGSVFHPGDALTVPEGGGVQTLLLPLHAPWSKTGELIDYVRAVQPARSYAVHDGLLNDTGLMVGANFLGEGGPGVPGEYVRLAPGESVTL
;
A
#
# COMPACT_ATOMS: atom_id res chain seq x y z
N MET A 1 11.68 -2.23 12.83
CA MET A 1 10.61 -1.49 12.12
C MET A 1 9.23 -1.81 12.71
N GLN A 2 8.33 -0.83 12.77
CA GLN A 2 6.93 -0.99 13.18
C GLN A 2 6.00 -0.61 12.02
N LEU A 3 4.95 -1.40 11.81
CA LEU A 3 3.85 -1.13 10.87
C LEU A 3 2.60 -0.71 11.65
N THR A 4 1.99 0.40 11.28
CA THR A 4 0.71 0.87 11.82
C THR A 4 -0.29 1.06 10.69
N LYS A 5 -1.53 0.58 10.87
CA LYS A 5 -2.60 0.74 9.89
C LYS A 5 -3.42 1.98 10.16
N HIS A 6 -3.73 2.77 9.13
CA HIS A 6 -4.50 4.01 9.24
C HIS A 6 -5.71 4.01 8.30
N GLY A 7 -6.70 3.18 8.62
CA GLY A 7 -7.94 3.11 7.84
C GLY A 7 -7.87 2.04 6.75
N HIS A 8 -8.00 2.47 5.49
CA HIS A 8 -8.26 1.61 4.33
C HIS A 8 -6.98 1.03 3.70
N ALA A 9 -6.31 1.79 2.82
CA ALA A 9 -5.05 1.43 2.21
C ALA A 9 -3.84 1.97 3.00
N ALA A 10 -4.04 3.05 3.75
CA ALA A 10 -2.93 3.77 4.35
C ALA A 10 -2.27 3.01 5.50
N VAL A 11 -0.93 3.00 5.45
CA VAL A 11 -0.09 2.47 6.53
C VAL A 11 1.09 3.39 6.78
N VAL A 12 1.61 3.37 8.01
CA VAL A 12 2.88 4.01 8.36
C VAL A 12 3.89 2.94 8.73
N LEU A 13 5.05 2.98 8.08
CA LEU A 13 6.26 2.27 8.50
C LEU A 13 7.14 3.23 9.31
N SER A 14 7.57 2.79 10.49
CA SER A 14 8.40 3.60 11.38
C SER A 14 9.58 2.86 11.98
N GLU A 15 10.69 3.57 12.17
CA GLU A 15 11.88 3.06 12.85
C GLU A 15 12.69 4.21 13.48
N GLY A 16 12.62 4.30 14.81
CA GLY A 16 13.10 5.49 15.54
C GLY A 16 12.25 6.70 15.19
N ASP A 17 12.89 7.79 14.79
CA ASP A 17 12.21 9.03 14.36
C ASP A 17 11.78 9.00 12.88
N ARG A 18 12.16 7.96 12.13
CA ARG A 18 11.79 7.80 10.72
C ARG A 18 10.34 7.36 10.59
N ARG A 19 9.56 8.05 9.74
CA ARG A 19 8.16 7.70 9.43
C ARG A 19 7.91 7.85 7.92
N LEU A 20 7.48 6.74 7.31
CA LEU A 20 7.14 6.63 5.90
C LEU A 20 5.65 6.27 5.78
N LEU A 21 4.87 7.16 5.17
CA LEU A 21 3.43 7.00 4.96
C LEU A 21 3.17 6.46 3.55
N LEU A 22 2.34 5.43 3.43
CA LEU A 22 1.94 4.84 2.15
C LEU A 22 0.44 5.05 1.92
N ASP A 23 0.05 5.40 0.70
CA ASP A 23 -1.33 5.52 0.19
C ASP A 23 -2.33 6.26 1.09
N PRO A 24 -2.05 7.52 1.50
CA PRO A 24 -2.94 8.29 2.37
C PRO A 24 -4.12 8.90 1.62
N GLY A 25 -5.03 8.06 1.13
CA GLY A 25 -6.27 8.48 0.47
C GLY A 25 -7.37 8.99 1.39
N ALA A 26 -8.56 9.20 0.85
CA ALA A 26 -9.70 9.85 1.50
C ALA A 26 -10.21 9.14 2.76
N PHE A 27 -9.92 7.85 2.94
CA PHE A 27 -10.33 7.06 4.11
C PHE A 27 -9.23 6.98 5.19
N THR A 28 -8.18 7.78 5.06
CA THR A 28 -7.03 7.79 5.97
C THR A 28 -7.31 8.65 7.18
N GLU A 29 -6.97 8.14 8.36
CA GLU A 29 -7.09 8.87 9.63
C GLU A 29 -6.18 10.11 9.65
N GLU A 30 -6.54 11.12 10.45
CA GLU A 30 -5.74 12.35 10.49
C GLU A 30 -4.33 12.10 11.05
N SER A 31 -4.23 11.27 12.07
CA SER A 31 -3.00 10.90 12.79
C SER A 31 -1.93 10.25 11.92
N ALA A 32 -2.29 9.69 10.76
CA ALA A 32 -1.34 9.04 9.85
C ALA A 32 -0.23 9.99 9.35
N TRP A 33 -0.49 11.29 9.35
CA TRP A 33 0.43 12.32 8.84
C TRP A 33 1.37 12.90 9.91
N GLU A 34 1.19 12.52 11.18
CA GLU A 34 1.97 13.07 12.29
C GLU A 34 3.44 12.64 12.21
N GLY A 35 4.34 13.62 12.04
CA GLY A 35 5.79 13.41 12.00
C GLY A 35 6.29 12.63 10.78
N VAL A 36 5.48 12.55 9.71
CA VAL A 36 5.86 11.88 8.46
C VAL A 36 6.95 12.67 7.74
N GLY A 37 8.02 11.98 7.35
CA GLY A 37 9.11 12.57 6.58
C GLY A 37 9.03 12.29 5.08
N ALA A 38 8.30 11.24 4.68
CA ALA A 38 8.04 10.93 3.27
C ALA A 38 6.70 10.22 3.06
N VAL A 39 6.15 10.43 1.87
CA VAL A 39 4.92 9.78 1.41
C VAL A 39 5.19 8.97 0.14
N LEU A 40 4.66 7.75 0.07
CA LEU A 40 4.61 6.94 -1.16
C LEU A 40 3.16 6.78 -1.60
N ILE A 41 2.88 7.02 -2.88
CA ILE A 41 1.53 6.87 -3.44
C ILE A 41 1.58 5.95 -4.66
N THR A 42 0.82 4.87 -4.63
CA THR A 42 0.82 3.81 -5.65
C THR A 42 0.11 4.24 -6.94
N HIS A 43 -1.03 4.90 -6.81
CA HIS A 43 -1.86 5.36 -7.94
C HIS A 43 -2.85 6.46 -7.57
N GLU A 44 -3.62 6.90 -8.56
CA GLU A 44 -4.39 8.16 -8.50
C GLU A 44 -5.84 8.03 -8.00
N HIS A 45 -6.30 6.84 -7.60
CA HIS A 45 -7.65 6.72 -7.05
C HIS A 45 -7.75 7.40 -5.69
N PHE A 46 -8.94 7.95 -5.41
CA PHE A 46 -9.17 8.83 -4.28
C PHE A 46 -8.97 8.15 -2.91
N ASP A 47 -9.10 6.83 -2.84
CA ASP A 47 -8.89 6.01 -1.65
C ASP A 47 -7.41 5.66 -1.40
N HIS A 48 -6.51 6.03 -2.33
CA HIS A 48 -5.05 6.02 -2.18
C HIS A 48 -4.42 7.42 -2.20
N LEU A 49 -5.10 8.38 -2.83
CA LEU A 49 -4.68 9.78 -2.97
C LEU A 49 -5.79 10.75 -2.53
N ASP A 50 -5.57 11.46 -1.44
CA ASP A 50 -6.31 12.70 -1.14
C ASP A 50 -5.50 13.90 -1.66
N VAL A 51 -5.88 14.40 -2.84
CA VAL A 51 -5.15 15.46 -3.55
C VAL A 51 -5.03 16.73 -2.70
N GLU A 52 -6.13 17.19 -2.11
CA GLU A 52 -6.17 18.45 -1.37
C GLU A 52 -5.37 18.35 -0.07
N ARG A 53 -5.48 17.23 0.63
CA ARG A 53 -4.72 16.98 1.85
C ARG A 53 -3.23 16.84 1.56
N THR A 54 -2.87 16.13 0.50
CA THR A 54 -1.48 15.93 0.08
C THR A 54 -0.83 17.25 -0.32
N LYS A 55 -1.53 18.08 -1.12
CA LYS A 55 -1.05 19.43 -1.47
C LYS A 55 -0.83 20.30 -0.24
N ARG A 56 -1.76 20.26 0.72
CA ARG A 56 -1.61 21.00 1.99
C ARG A 56 -0.39 20.53 2.78
N ALA A 57 -0.20 19.22 2.95
CA ALA A 57 0.94 18.67 3.66
C ALA A 57 2.28 19.07 3.02
N LEU A 58 2.38 18.99 1.68
CA LEU A 58 3.58 19.41 0.95
C LEU A 58 3.86 20.92 1.08
N ALA A 59 2.80 21.75 1.15
CA ALA A 59 2.93 23.19 1.33
C ALA A 59 3.33 23.57 2.77
N ASP A 60 2.80 22.86 3.76
CA ASP A 60 3.04 23.12 5.19
C ASP A 60 4.44 22.66 5.63
N ASP A 61 5.00 21.61 5.02
CA ASP A 61 6.35 21.10 5.29
C ASP A 61 7.21 21.05 4.01
N PRO A 62 8.11 22.03 3.80
CA PRO A 62 9.04 22.05 2.66
C PRO A 62 10.10 20.94 2.65
N ALA A 63 10.23 20.17 3.73
CA ALA A 63 11.13 19.03 3.86
C ALA A 63 10.43 17.68 3.61
N LEU A 64 9.10 17.65 3.57
CA LEU A 64 8.34 16.46 3.19
C LEU A 64 8.60 16.13 1.72
N GLU A 65 9.01 14.89 1.45
CA GLU A 65 9.23 14.38 0.09
C GLU A 65 8.17 13.32 -0.26
N LEU A 66 7.80 13.22 -1.54
CA LEU A 66 6.77 12.32 -2.03
C LEU A 66 7.25 11.57 -3.27
N TRP A 67 7.08 10.24 -3.29
CA TRP A 67 7.37 9.40 -4.45
C TRP A 67 6.12 8.74 -4.97
N THR A 68 5.92 8.82 -6.28
CA THR A 68 4.71 8.29 -6.92
C THR A 68 4.89 8.13 -8.43
N ASN A 69 3.87 7.62 -9.12
CA ASN A 69 3.86 7.55 -10.57
C ASN A 69 3.48 8.90 -11.22
N ARG A 70 3.64 9.01 -12.54
CA ARG A 70 3.39 10.25 -13.28
C ARG A 70 1.95 10.77 -13.13
N SER A 71 0.95 9.88 -13.11
CA SER A 71 -0.47 10.25 -13.05
C SER A 71 -0.78 11.03 -11.78
N VAL A 72 -0.27 10.55 -10.63
CA VAL A 72 -0.42 11.24 -9.34
C VAL A 72 0.36 12.55 -9.33
N ALA A 73 1.61 12.54 -9.79
CA ALA A 73 2.45 13.73 -9.79
C ALA A 73 1.83 14.89 -10.60
N ASP A 74 1.18 14.57 -11.72
CA ASP A 74 0.49 15.55 -12.57
C ASP A 74 -0.71 16.19 -11.83
N GLN A 75 -1.40 15.46 -10.93
CA GLN A 75 -2.49 16.02 -10.12
C GLN A 75 -1.99 16.91 -8.96
N LEU A 76 -0.76 16.69 -8.49
CA LEU A 76 -0.15 17.42 -7.37
C LEU A 76 0.58 18.70 -7.80
N ASP A 77 0.50 19.09 -9.07
CA ASP A 77 1.28 20.20 -9.65
C ASP A 77 2.79 20.04 -9.37
N ALA A 78 3.32 18.85 -9.66
CA ALA A 78 4.67 18.37 -9.34
C ALA A 78 5.72 19.47 -9.06
N GLY A 79 5.95 19.72 -7.76
CA GLY A 79 7.03 20.57 -7.28
C GLY A 79 8.32 19.79 -7.01
N ARG A 80 9.35 20.47 -6.50
CA ARG A 80 10.66 19.86 -6.17
C ARG A 80 10.60 18.70 -5.16
N GLN A 81 9.52 18.60 -4.39
CA GLN A 81 9.27 17.58 -3.37
C GLN A 81 8.63 16.31 -3.95
N VAL A 82 8.16 16.34 -5.21
CA VAL A 82 7.45 15.23 -5.84
C VAL A 82 8.37 14.53 -6.84
N HIS A 83 8.65 13.26 -6.58
CA HIS A 83 9.54 12.42 -7.35
C HIS A 83 8.72 11.38 -8.14
N VAL A 84 8.84 11.42 -9.47
CA VAL A 84 8.20 10.44 -10.34
C VAL A 84 9.07 9.20 -10.44
N VAL A 85 8.51 8.04 -10.10
CA VAL A 85 9.16 6.72 -10.17
C VAL A 85 8.27 5.71 -10.90
N GLY A 86 8.88 4.63 -11.37
CA GLY A 86 8.22 3.51 -12.06
C GLY A 86 8.89 2.17 -11.75
N HIS A 87 8.32 1.09 -12.29
CA HIS A 87 8.86 -0.25 -12.13
C HIS A 87 10.36 -0.33 -12.45
N GLY A 88 11.12 -0.97 -11.56
CA GLY A 88 12.57 -1.13 -11.69
C GLY A 88 13.38 -0.01 -11.04
N ASP A 89 12.76 1.12 -10.69
CA ASP A 89 13.43 2.17 -9.93
C ASP A 89 13.67 1.74 -8.47
N ALA A 90 14.73 2.29 -7.88
CA ALA A 90 15.02 2.18 -6.46
C ALA A 90 15.50 3.53 -5.90
N PHE A 91 15.13 3.84 -4.67
CA PHE A 91 15.45 5.08 -4.00
C PHE A 91 15.45 4.91 -2.48
N THR A 92 15.93 5.92 -1.77
CA THR A 92 15.87 5.98 -0.31
C THR A 92 14.91 7.11 0.10
N ALA A 93 13.93 6.81 0.96
CA ALA A 93 12.97 7.77 1.49
C ALA A 93 13.03 7.81 3.02
N VAL A 94 13.43 8.96 3.58
CA VAL A 94 13.69 9.15 5.03
C VAL A 94 14.69 8.14 5.62
N GLY A 95 15.49 7.49 4.77
CA GLY A 95 16.43 6.43 5.18
C GLY A 95 15.87 5.02 5.08
N PHE A 96 14.66 4.80 4.52
CA PHE A 96 14.21 3.48 4.09
C PHE A 96 14.60 3.21 2.66
N ASP A 97 15.13 2.03 2.36
CA ASP A 97 15.37 1.60 0.99
C ASP A 97 14.07 1.10 0.35
N VAL A 98 13.73 1.61 -0.82
CA VAL A 98 12.48 1.33 -1.54
C VAL A 98 12.78 0.91 -2.97
N ALA A 99 12.24 -0.23 -3.39
CA ALA A 99 12.22 -0.67 -4.78
C ALA A 99 10.78 -0.62 -5.33
N VAL A 100 10.64 -0.22 -6.58
CA VAL A 100 9.33 -0.05 -7.23
C VAL A 100 9.03 -1.23 -8.15
N GLN A 101 7.87 -1.85 -7.98
CA GLN A 101 7.48 -3.09 -8.67
C GLN A 101 6.07 -2.98 -9.26
N GLY A 102 5.89 -3.39 -10.53
CA GLY A 102 4.60 -3.37 -11.22
C GLY A 102 4.27 -2.05 -11.92
N GLU A 103 3.35 -2.12 -12.88
CA GLU A 103 3.06 -1.00 -13.80
C GLU A 103 1.56 -0.68 -13.94
N ARG A 104 0.68 -1.61 -13.58
CA ARG A 104 -0.75 -1.58 -13.91
C ARG A 104 -1.61 -1.96 -12.72
N HIS A 105 -2.72 -1.27 -12.59
CA HIS A 105 -3.79 -1.60 -11.68
C HIS A 105 -4.47 -2.90 -12.11
N ALA A 106 -5.07 -3.66 -11.19
CA ALA A 106 -5.92 -4.80 -11.49
C ALA A 106 -7.12 -4.38 -12.36
N VAL A 107 -7.59 -5.25 -13.26
CA VAL A 107 -8.70 -4.88 -14.16
C VAL A 107 -10.01 -4.85 -13.38
N ILE A 108 -10.62 -3.67 -13.25
CA ILE A 108 -11.96 -3.51 -12.67
C ILE A 108 -13.04 -4.06 -13.59
N HIS A 109 -13.03 -3.63 -14.85
CA HIS A 109 -13.95 -4.11 -15.88
C HIS A 109 -13.33 -3.85 -17.26
N PRO A 110 -13.57 -4.70 -18.28
CA PRO A 110 -13.04 -4.47 -19.63
C PRO A 110 -13.40 -3.11 -20.27
N ASP A 111 -14.51 -2.51 -19.85
CA ASP A 111 -14.97 -1.20 -20.34
C ASP A 111 -14.38 -0.01 -19.58
N ILE A 112 -13.62 -0.25 -18.50
CA ILE A 112 -12.98 0.79 -17.69
C ILE A 112 -11.48 0.79 -18.00
N PRO A 113 -10.88 1.91 -18.45
CA PRO A 113 -9.45 1.98 -18.73
C PRO A 113 -8.60 1.57 -17.52
N THR A 114 -7.62 0.69 -17.75
CA THR A 114 -6.65 0.30 -16.72
C THR A 114 -5.58 1.38 -16.58
N ILE A 115 -5.56 2.04 -15.42
CA ILE A 115 -4.60 3.09 -15.06
C ILE A 115 -3.25 2.52 -14.59
N ALA A 116 -2.28 3.43 -14.43
CA ALA A 116 -1.00 3.09 -13.83
C ALA A 116 -1.15 2.78 -12.34
N ASN A 117 -0.50 1.72 -11.87
CA ASN A 117 -0.31 1.42 -10.46
C ASN A 117 1.09 0.85 -10.29
N ILE A 118 1.83 1.40 -9.33
CA ILE A 118 3.13 0.87 -8.92
C ILE A 118 3.02 0.34 -7.49
N GLY A 119 3.79 -0.68 -7.16
CA GLY A 119 3.94 -1.19 -5.79
C GLY A 119 5.30 -0.80 -5.21
N PHE A 120 5.39 -0.76 -3.88
CA PHE A 120 6.60 -0.42 -3.14
C PHE A 120 7.06 -1.59 -2.29
N LEU A 121 8.29 -2.06 -2.53
CA LEU A 121 8.99 -3.02 -1.70
C LEU A 121 9.98 -2.27 -0.80
N VAL A 122 9.62 -2.15 0.47
CA VAL A 122 10.38 -1.41 1.49
C VAL A 122 11.29 -2.36 2.26
N GLU A 123 12.58 -2.00 2.37
CA GLU A 123 13.64 -2.77 3.04
C GLU A 123 13.75 -4.22 2.51
N GLY A 124 13.37 -4.45 1.25
CA GLY A 124 13.32 -5.80 0.66
C GLY A 124 12.34 -6.77 1.36
N SER A 125 11.49 -6.28 2.27
CA SER A 125 10.78 -7.12 3.24
C SER A 125 9.26 -6.87 3.28
N VAL A 126 8.84 -5.61 3.18
CA VAL A 126 7.42 -5.22 3.21
C VAL A 126 6.97 -4.79 1.82
N PHE A 127 6.00 -5.47 1.24
CA PHE A 127 5.48 -5.14 -0.08
C PHE A 127 4.07 -4.56 -0.01
N HIS A 128 3.92 -3.31 -0.47
CA HIS A 128 2.63 -2.66 -0.71
C HIS A 128 2.35 -2.65 -2.22
N PRO A 129 1.47 -3.52 -2.74
CA PRO A 129 1.23 -3.63 -4.18
C PRO A 129 0.34 -2.50 -4.75
N GLY A 130 -0.32 -1.72 -3.88
CA GLY A 130 -1.44 -0.88 -4.29
C GLY A 130 -2.61 -1.75 -4.72
N ASP A 131 -3.35 -1.31 -5.73
CA ASP A 131 -4.48 -2.04 -6.28
C ASP A 131 -4.08 -2.94 -7.43
N ALA A 132 -3.13 -3.83 -7.14
CA ALA A 132 -2.61 -4.79 -8.10
C ALA A 132 -2.28 -6.13 -7.44
N LEU A 133 -2.23 -7.17 -8.26
CA LEU A 133 -1.74 -8.50 -7.88
C LEU A 133 -0.33 -8.74 -8.45
N THR A 134 0.52 -7.71 -8.37
CA THR A 134 1.92 -7.75 -8.83
C THR A 134 2.72 -8.71 -7.97
N VAL A 135 3.27 -9.78 -8.54
CA VAL A 135 4.22 -10.64 -7.81
C VAL A 135 5.60 -9.97 -7.85
N PRO A 136 6.18 -9.56 -6.71
CA PRO A 136 7.43 -8.81 -6.69
C PRO A 136 8.61 -9.69 -7.11
N GLU A 137 9.47 -9.14 -7.96
CA GLU A 137 10.71 -9.80 -8.37
C GLU A 137 11.73 -9.85 -7.23
N GLY A 138 12.64 -10.84 -7.27
CA GLY A 138 13.68 -11.02 -6.24
C GLY A 138 13.29 -11.93 -5.07
N GLY A 139 11.99 -12.21 -4.89
CA GLY A 139 11.47 -13.11 -3.86
C GLY A 139 11.72 -12.63 -2.42
N GLY A 140 11.36 -13.45 -1.44
CA GLY A 140 11.73 -13.21 -0.03
C GLY A 140 10.90 -12.16 0.72
N VAL A 141 9.77 -11.72 0.16
CA VAL A 141 8.81 -10.85 0.85
C VAL A 141 8.41 -11.48 2.19
N GLN A 142 8.72 -10.81 3.29
CA GLN A 142 8.30 -11.29 4.62
C GLN A 142 6.87 -10.87 4.91
N THR A 143 6.52 -9.63 4.55
CA THR A 143 5.22 -9.04 4.84
C THR A 143 4.57 -8.52 3.57
N LEU A 144 3.42 -9.08 3.20
CA LEU A 144 2.58 -8.57 2.12
C LEU A 144 1.45 -7.70 2.71
N LEU A 145 1.29 -6.47 2.23
CA LEU A 145 0.09 -5.67 2.49
C LEU A 145 -0.95 -6.07 1.44
N LEU A 146 -1.88 -6.93 1.83
CA LEU A 146 -2.79 -7.63 0.93
C LEU A 146 -4.06 -6.79 0.70
N PRO A 147 -4.34 -6.28 -0.51
CA PRO A 147 -5.59 -5.57 -0.81
C PRO A 147 -6.76 -6.56 -0.78
N LEU A 148 -7.47 -6.58 0.34
CA LEU A 148 -8.44 -7.63 0.67
C LEU A 148 -9.71 -7.55 -0.19
N HIS A 149 -10.19 -6.35 -0.52
CA HIS A 149 -11.48 -6.23 -1.20
C HIS A 149 -11.62 -4.93 -1.96
N ALA A 150 -11.83 -5.02 -3.27
CA ALA A 150 -12.14 -3.90 -4.14
C ALA A 150 -13.13 -4.35 -5.24
N PRO A 151 -13.69 -3.44 -6.06
CA PRO A 151 -14.58 -3.81 -7.16
C PRO A 151 -13.96 -4.79 -8.17
N TRP A 152 -12.64 -4.79 -8.30
CA TRP A 152 -11.87 -5.68 -9.17
C TRP A 152 -11.53 -7.04 -8.53
N SER A 153 -11.69 -7.17 -7.21
CA SER A 153 -11.13 -8.28 -6.44
C SER A 153 -12.05 -9.49 -6.41
N LYS A 154 -11.44 -10.68 -6.52
CA LYS A 154 -12.07 -11.97 -6.22
C LYS A 154 -11.21 -12.74 -5.23
N THR A 155 -11.82 -13.29 -4.18
CA THR A 155 -11.10 -14.05 -3.14
C THR A 155 -10.24 -15.18 -3.71
N GLY A 156 -10.69 -15.86 -4.77
CA GLY A 156 -9.90 -16.88 -5.47
C GLY A 156 -8.57 -16.34 -6.02
N GLU A 157 -8.58 -15.16 -6.63
CA GLU A 157 -7.38 -14.51 -7.17
C GLU A 157 -6.45 -14.04 -6.05
N LEU A 158 -7.00 -13.63 -4.89
CA LEU A 158 -6.19 -13.30 -3.71
C LEU A 158 -5.49 -14.52 -3.12
N ILE A 159 -6.16 -15.68 -3.09
CA ILE A 159 -5.54 -16.95 -2.67
C ILE A 159 -4.37 -17.30 -3.60
N ASP A 160 -4.60 -17.22 -4.91
CA ASP A 160 -3.55 -17.51 -5.89
C ASP A 160 -2.40 -16.49 -5.80
N TYR A 161 -2.71 -15.22 -5.55
CA TYR A 161 -1.73 -14.17 -5.35
C TYR A 161 -0.86 -14.41 -4.12
N VAL A 162 -1.44 -14.69 -2.95
CA VAL A 162 -0.68 -15.00 -1.73
C VAL A 162 0.22 -16.22 -1.94
N ARG A 163 -0.27 -17.25 -2.65
CA ARG A 163 0.53 -18.44 -2.99
C ARG A 163 1.66 -18.16 -3.98
N ALA A 164 1.48 -17.20 -4.88
CA ALA A 164 2.51 -16.80 -5.83
C ALA A 164 3.60 -15.95 -5.16
N VAL A 165 3.21 -15.04 -4.26
CA VAL A 165 4.16 -14.19 -3.50
C VAL A 165 4.89 -14.99 -2.41
N GLN A 166 4.22 -15.99 -1.82
CA GLN A 166 4.71 -16.80 -0.70
C GLN A 166 5.23 -15.96 0.49
N PRO A 167 4.47 -14.96 0.98
CA PRO A 167 4.94 -14.15 2.09
C PRO A 167 4.92 -14.96 3.40
N ALA A 168 5.79 -14.61 4.35
CA ALA A 168 5.70 -15.19 5.69
C ALA A 168 4.40 -14.79 6.40
N ARG A 169 3.95 -13.55 6.19
CA ARG A 169 2.67 -13.03 6.67
C ARG A 169 2.04 -12.02 5.72
N SER A 170 0.73 -11.89 5.78
CA SER A 170 -0.05 -10.88 5.05
C SER A 170 -0.87 -10.06 6.03
N TYR A 171 -0.78 -8.73 5.94
CA TYR A 171 -1.68 -7.81 6.64
C TYR A 171 -2.71 -7.26 5.68
N ALA A 172 -3.98 -7.35 6.05
CA ALA A 172 -5.06 -6.82 5.22
C ALA A 172 -5.00 -5.28 5.13
N VAL A 173 -4.99 -4.77 3.90
CA VAL A 173 -5.35 -3.41 3.52
C VAL A 173 -6.58 -3.46 2.62
N HIS A 174 -7.12 -2.30 2.25
CA HIS A 174 -8.29 -2.22 1.36
C HIS A 174 -9.53 -2.97 1.92
N ASP A 175 -9.69 -2.97 3.24
CA ASP A 175 -10.74 -3.70 3.97
C ASP A 175 -11.82 -2.78 4.57
N GLY A 176 -11.60 -1.46 4.54
CA GLY A 176 -12.50 -0.45 5.13
C GLY A 176 -13.91 -0.37 4.53
N LEU A 177 -14.15 -1.02 3.38
CA LEU A 177 -15.49 -1.11 2.76
C LEU A 177 -16.27 -2.35 3.22
N LEU A 178 -15.63 -3.25 3.97
CA LEU A 178 -16.25 -4.47 4.47
C LEU A 178 -16.84 -4.25 5.86
N ASN A 179 -18.02 -4.83 6.09
CA ASN A 179 -18.53 -5.04 7.45
C ASN A 179 -17.86 -6.28 8.08
N ASP A 180 -18.14 -6.52 9.36
CA ASP A 180 -17.56 -7.64 10.13
C ASP A 180 -17.79 -9.01 9.46
N THR A 181 -18.93 -9.18 8.78
CA THR A 181 -19.21 -10.43 8.06
C THR A 181 -18.29 -10.62 6.86
N GLY A 182 -18.07 -9.58 6.06
CA GLY A 182 -17.14 -9.61 4.93
C GLY A 182 -15.70 -9.87 5.39
N LEU A 183 -15.28 -9.22 6.47
CA LEU A 183 -13.96 -9.41 7.09
C LEU A 183 -13.76 -10.85 7.57
N MET A 184 -14.76 -11.43 8.25
CA MET A 184 -14.75 -12.82 8.68
C MET A 184 -14.62 -13.79 7.50
N VAL A 185 -15.35 -13.56 6.40
CA VAL A 185 -15.26 -14.41 5.20
C VAL A 185 -13.87 -14.36 4.59
N GLY A 186 -13.28 -13.17 4.43
CA GLY A 186 -11.91 -13.02 3.96
C GLY A 186 -10.90 -13.78 4.82
N ALA A 187 -11.00 -13.62 6.14
CA ALA A 187 -10.14 -14.32 7.11
C ALA A 187 -10.26 -15.85 7.03
N ASN A 188 -11.46 -16.39 6.80
CA ASN A 188 -11.65 -17.84 6.67
C ASN A 188 -10.95 -18.44 5.45
N PHE A 189 -10.87 -17.70 4.34
CA PHE A 189 -10.22 -18.19 3.11
C PHE A 189 -8.70 -17.96 3.11
N LEU A 190 -8.24 -16.87 3.72
CA LEU A 190 -6.83 -16.47 3.70
C LEU A 190 -6.05 -16.92 4.95
N GLY A 191 -6.73 -17.22 6.05
CA GLY A 191 -6.13 -17.66 7.32
C GLY A 191 -5.73 -19.13 7.37
N GLU A 192 -5.26 -19.57 8.54
CA GLU A 192 -4.61 -20.88 8.79
C GLU A 192 -5.41 -22.11 8.31
N GLY A 193 -6.75 -22.05 8.39
CA GLY A 193 -7.63 -23.13 7.93
C GLY A 193 -8.08 -23.03 6.47
N GLY A 194 -7.67 -21.97 5.78
CA GLY A 194 -8.09 -21.64 4.41
C GLY A 194 -7.07 -22.07 3.35
N PRO A 195 -7.43 -21.96 2.06
CA PRO A 195 -6.52 -22.23 0.97
C PRO A 195 -5.38 -21.19 0.81
N GLY A 196 -5.43 -20.02 1.44
CA GLY A 196 -4.41 -18.95 1.34
C GLY A 196 -3.05 -19.21 2.03
N VAL A 197 -2.79 -20.45 2.47
CA VAL A 197 -1.55 -20.92 3.10
C VAL A 197 -0.37 -21.05 2.11
N PRO A 198 0.91 -21.00 2.54
CA PRO A 198 1.43 -21.23 3.90
C PRO A 198 1.63 -19.99 4.80
N GLY A 199 1.50 -18.77 4.28
CA GLY A 199 1.71 -17.55 5.08
C GLY A 199 0.62 -17.31 6.11
N GLU A 200 0.95 -16.63 7.21
CA GLU A 200 -0.05 -16.15 8.18
C GLU A 200 -0.87 -15.02 7.55
N TYR A 201 -2.18 -14.99 7.80
CA TYR A 201 -3.03 -13.83 7.48
C TYR A 201 -3.48 -13.17 8.78
N VAL A 202 -3.25 -11.87 8.89
CA VAL A 202 -3.63 -11.05 10.04
C VAL A 202 -4.34 -9.81 9.57
N ARG A 203 -5.37 -9.40 10.30
CA ARG A 203 -6.01 -8.10 10.12
C ARG A 203 -5.64 -7.20 11.28
N LEU A 204 -5.07 -6.04 10.97
CA LEU A 204 -4.96 -4.93 11.92
C LEU A 204 -6.24 -4.07 11.81
N ALA A 205 -6.81 -3.68 12.94
CA ALA A 205 -7.78 -2.59 12.97
C ALA A 205 -7.05 -1.25 12.71
N PRO A 206 -7.74 -0.22 12.18
CA PRO A 206 -7.20 1.14 12.12
C PRO A 206 -6.70 1.59 13.50
N GLY A 207 -5.50 2.18 13.53
CA GLY A 207 -4.77 2.58 14.74
C GLY A 207 -3.92 1.47 15.37
N GLU A 208 -4.08 0.20 14.98
CA GLU A 208 -3.25 -0.88 15.52
C GLU A 208 -1.87 -0.95 14.84
N SER A 209 -0.89 -1.36 15.64
CA SER A 209 0.50 -1.48 15.25
C SER A 209 1.07 -2.86 15.53
N VAL A 210 2.05 -3.28 14.74
CA VAL A 210 2.80 -4.53 14.92
C VAL A 210 4.30 -4.30 14.68
N THR A 211 5.13 -5.06 15.38
CA THR A 211 6.58 -5.09 15.12
C THR A 211 6.86 -6.10 14.02
N LEU A 212 7.63 -5.67 13.02
CA LEU A 212 8.05 -6.49 11.89
C LEU A 212 9.44 -7.09 12.12
#